data_AF-A0A5D2G408-F1
#
_entry.id   AF-A0A5D2G408-F1
#
_cell.length_a   1.000
_cell.length_b   1.000
_cell.length_c   1.000
_cell.angle_alpha   90.00
_cell.angle_beta   90.00
_cell.angle_gamma   90.00
#
_symmetry.space_group_name_H-M   'P 1'
#
loop_
_entity.id
_entity.type
_entity.pdbx_description
1 polymer ?
#
loop_
_entity_poly.entity_id
_entity_poly.type
_entity_poly.pdbx_seq_one_letter_code
_entity_poly.pdbx_strand_id
1 'polypeptide(L)'
;MNLEKRIEGWNECITRILGIPWGFVIGAELTIVQSRLSLVNKIQKVYRSQGVQIHNRHIEIIVRQITSKVLVSEDGMSNVFLPGELIGLLRAERTGRALEEAICYRAVLLGITRASLNTQSFISEVSFQETARVLAKAALRGRIDWLKGLKENVVLGGMIPAGTGFKGLVHRSRQHNNILLETKKKNFFGGEMRDIFFHHRELFDSCISNNLHDTSGRSFIGIEFNDS
;
A
#
# COMPACT_ATOMS: atom_id res chain seq x y z
N MET A 1 24.58 37.64 7.57
CA MET A 1 24.15 36.23 7.46
C MET A 1 24.21 35.85 5.98
N ASN A 2 25.14 34.98 5.58
CA ASN A 2 25.46 34.77 4.17
C ASN A 2 24.41 33.86 3.50
N LEU A 3 23.63 34.43 2.58
CA LEU A 3 22.54 33.76 1.86
C LEU A 3 23.05 32.64 0.95
N GLU A 4 24.25 32.78 0.37
CA GLU A 4 24.84 31.79 -0.52
C GLU A 4 25.16 30.48 0.23
N LYS A 5 25.74 30.57 1.43
CA LYS A 5 25.99 29.40 2.30
C LYS A 5 24.71 28.69 2.74
N ARG A 6 23.60 29.42 2.87
CA ARG A 6 22.28 28.84 3.19
C ARG A 6 21.66 28.15 1.99
N ILE A 7 21.79 28.71 0.79
CA ILE A 7 21.31 28.13 -0.47
C ILE A 7 22.10 26.87 -0.81
N GLU A 8 23.42 26.88 -0.62
CA GLU A 8 24.30 25.73 -0.88
C GLU A 8 23.99 24.56 0.06
N GLY A 9 23.81 24.83 1.37
CA GLY A 9 23.34 23.83 2.33
C GLY A 9 21.90 23.36 2.08
N TRP A 10 21.03 24.21 1.52
CA TRP A 10 19.69 23.81 1.07
C TRP A 10 19.75 22.89 -0.14
N ASN A 11 20.63 23.16 -1.10
CA ASN A 11 20.76 22.38 -2.32
C ASN A 11 21.36 20.99 -2.04
N GLU A 12 22.32 20.91 -1.12
CA GLU A 12 22.89 19.65 -0.61
C GLU A 12 21.86 18.84 0.21
N CYS A 13 20.98 19.52 0.95
CA CYS A 13 19.88 18.87 1.67
C CYS A 13 18.79 18.39 0.71
N ILE A 14 18.49 19.16 -0.35
CA ILE A 14 17.54 18.78 -1.41
C ILE A 14 18.06 17.58 -2.19
N THR A 15 19.32 17.55 -2.62
CA THR A 15 19.88 16.37 -3.31
C THR A 15 19.94 15.14 -2.41
N ARG A 16 20.01 15.31 -1.09
CA ARG A 16 19.93 14.21 -0.11
C ARG A 16 18.49 13.74 0.15
N ILE A 17 17.51 14.65 0.18
CA ILE A 17 16.08 14.36 0.46
C ILE A 17 15.34 13.92 -0.80
N LEU A 18 15.50 14.65 -1.90
CA LEU A 18 14.93 14.38 -3.23
C LEU A 18 15.86 13.54 -4.12
N GLY A 19 16.94 13.01 -3.55
CA GLY A 19 17.96 12.26 -4.28
C GLY A 19 17.47 10.99 -4.98
N ILE A 20 18.45 10.28 -5.51
CA ILE A 20 18.38 8.97 -6.18
C ILE A 20 17.30 8.00 -5.62
N PRO A 21 17.07 7.88 -4.29
CA PRO A 21 16.08 6.95 -3.74
C PRO A 21 14.62 7.24 -4.14
N TRP A 22 14.18 8.51 -4.14
CA TRP A 22 12.81 8.86 -4.53
C TRP A 22 12.58 8.71 -6.02
N GLY A 23 13.61 9.01 -6.83
CA GLY A 23 13.58 8.77 -8.28
C GLY A 23 13.36 7.30 -8.62
N PHE A 24 14.01 6.38 -7.89
CA PHE A 24 13.82 4.94 -8.07
C PHE A 24 12.41 4.48 -7.70
N VAL A 25 11.88 4.93 -6.55
CA VAL A 25 10.52 4.57 -6.11
C VAL A 25 9.47 5.09 -7.09
N ILE A 26 9.54 6.37 -7.45
CA ILE A 26 8.60 6.98 -8.41
C ILE A 26 8.71 6.31 -9.78
N GLY A 27 9.94 6.02 -10.24
CA GLY A 27 10.17 5.31 -11.49
C GLY A 27 9.57 3.90 -11.50
N ALA A 28 9.70 3.17 -10.38
CA ALA A 28 9.10 1.85 -10.23
C ALA A 28 7.57 1.92 -10.28
N GLU A 29 6.95 2.85 -9.56
CA GLU A 29 5.50 3.05 -9.56
C GLU A 29 4.97 3.42 -10.96
N LEU A 30 5.64 4.35 -11.64
CA LEU A 30 5.28 4.75 -13.00
C LEU A 30 5.34 3.55 -13.95
N THR A 31 6.40 2.75 -13.83
CA THR A 31 6.59 1.52 -14.64
C THR A 31 5.47 0.52 -14.38
N ILE A 32 5.04 0.34 -13.13
CA ILE A 32 3.92 -0.55 -12.77
C ILE A 32 2.63 -0.06 -13.42
N VAL A 33 2.30 1.22 -13.24
CA VAL A 33 1.07 1.82 -13.78
C VAL A 33 1.05 1.74 -15.31
N GLN A 34 2.14 2.11 -15.97
CA GLN A 34 2.27 2.04 -17.41
C GLN A 34 2.14 0.59 -17.93
N SER A 35 2.76 -0.37 -17.23
CA SER A 35 2.65 -1.79 -17.56
C SER A 35 1.21 -2.29 -17.43
N ARG A 36 0.51 -1.92 -16.35
CA ARG A 36 -0.90 -2.29 -16.14
C ARG A 36 -1.79 -1.77 -17.28
N LEU A 37 -1.66 -0.48 -17.63
CA LEU A 37 -2.44 0.13 -18.71
C LEU A 37 -2.15 -0.51 -20.07
N SER A 38 -0.87 -0.72 -20.38
CA SER A 38 -0.44 -1.35 -21.65
C SER A 38 -0.98 -2.76 -21.79
N LEU A 39 -0.93 -3.57 -20.73
CA LEU A 39 -1.45 -4.94 -20.73
C LEU A 39 -2.97 -4.98 -20.91
N VAL A 40 -3.71 -4.18 -20.14
CA VAL A 40 -5.17 -4.12 -20.26
C VAL A 40 -5.57 -3.72 -21.68
N ASN A 41 -4.95 -2.68 -22.26
CA ASN A 41 -5.27 -2.22 -23.61
C ASN A 41 -4.96 -3.27 -24.69
N LYS A 42 -3.82 -3.96 -24.58
CA LYS A 42 -3.44 -5.02 -25.53
C LYS A 42 -4.39 -6.21 -25.46
N ILE A 43 -4.72 -6.68 -24.26
CA ILE A 43 -5.65 -7.80 -24.07
C ILE A 43 -7.05 -7.42 -24.58
N GLN A 44 -7.53 -6.23 -24.24
CA GLN A 44 -8.83 -5.73 -24.69
C GLN A 44 -8.91 -5.64 -26.21
N LYS A 45 -7.83 -5.22 -26.88
CA LYS A 45 -7.78 -5.16 -28.35
C LYS A 45 -7.99 -6.53 -29.00
N VAL A 46 -7.39 -7.59 -28.43
CA VAL A 46 -7.56 -8.96 -28.94
C VAL A 46 -9.01 -9.43 -28.77
N TYR A 47 -9.61 -9.27 -27.59
CA TYR A 47 -11.01 -9.68 -27.38
C TYR A 47 -12.00 -8.89 -28.24
N ARG A 48 -11.79 -7.58 -28.39
CA ARG A 48 -12.61 -6.75 -29.29
C ARG A 48 -12.49 -7.19 -30.74
N SER A 49 -11.30 -7.59 -31.18
CA SER A 49 -11.10 -8.08 -32.55
C SER A 49 -11.82 -9.41 -32.83
N GLN A 50 -12.11 -10.19 -31.78
CA GLN A 50 -12.90 -11.42 -31.83
C GLN A 50 -14.39 -11.18 -31.57
N GLY A 51 -14.84 -9.92 -31.46
CA GLY A 51 -16.23 -9.57 -31.18
C GLY A 51 -16.69 -9.83 -29.74
N VAL A 52 -15.78 -10.18 -28.82
CA VAL A 52 -16.11 -10.47 -27.43
C VAL A 52 -16.03 -9.18 -26.59
N GLN A 53 -17.12 -8.83 -25.92
CA GLN A 53 -17.17 -7.70 -25.00
C GLN A 53 -16.83 -8.16 -23.57
N ILE A 54 -15.66 -7.74 -23.08
CA ILE A 54 -15.22 -7.95 -21.69
C ILE A 54 -15.05 -6.59 -21.02
N HIS A 55 -15.59 -6.43 -19.81
CA HIS A 55 -15.36 -5.21 -19.03
C HIS A 55 -13.91 -5.15 -18.52
N ASN A 56 -13.27 -4.00 -18.66
CA ASN A 56 -11.88 -3.76 -18.25
C ASN A 56 -11.57 -4.20 -16.80
N ARG A 57 -12.55 -4.12 -15.88
CA ARG A 57 -12.39 -4.47 -14.47
C ARG A 57 -11.97 -5.94 -14.27
N HIS A 58 -12.47 -6.85 -15.11
CA HIS A 58 -12.07 -8.25 -15.03
C HIS A 58 -10.61 -8.46 -15.41
N ILE A 59 -10.15 -7.79 -16.46
CA ILE A 59 -8.76 -7.86 -16.92
C ILE A 59 -7.84 -7.18 -15.90
N GLU A 60 -8.24 -6.03 -15.37
CA GLU A 60 -7.49 -5.29 -14.37
C GLU A 60 -7.24 -6.12 -13.11
N ILE A 61 -8.25 -6.83 -12.61
CA ILE A 61 -8.10 -7.73 -11.45
C ILE A 61 -7.01 -8.76 -11.69
N ILE A 62 -6.93 -9.33 -12.90
CA ILE A 62 -5.91 -10.33 -13.27
C ILE A 62 -4.52 -9.66 -13.39
N VAL A 63 -4.44 -8.53 -14.10
CA VAL A 63 -3.19 -7.79 -14.32
C VAL A 63 -2.61 -7.27 -12.99
N ARG A 64 -3.47 -6.94 -12.03
CA ARG A 64 -3.06 -6.60 -10.66
C ARG A 64 -2.34 -7.76 -9.96
N GLN A 65 -2.77 -9.01 -10.18
CA GLN A 65 -2.09 -10.18 -9.62
C GLN A 65 -0.71 -10.41 -10.25
N ILE A 66 -0.62 -10.22 -11.57
CA ILE A 66 0.63 -10.32 -12.35
C ILE A 66 1.67 -9.28 -11.90
N THR A 67 1.22 -8.09 -11.48
CA THR A 67 2.05 -6.96 -11.03
C THR A 67 2.10 -6.80 -9.51
N SER A 68 1.76 -7.85 -8.75
CA SER A 68 1.63 -7.79 -7.28
C SER A 68 2.95 -7.88 -6.52
N LYS A 69 4.06 -8.17 -7.22
CA LYS A 69 5.38 -8.42 -6.64
C LYS A 69 6.43 -7.46 -7.18
N VAL A 70 7.38 -7.12 -6.33
CA VAL A 70 8.54 -6.29 -6.65
C VAL A 70 9.81 -6.94 -6.14
N LEU A 71 10.93 -6.65 -6.78
CA LEU A 71 12.24 -7.17 -6.42
C LEU A 71 13.02 -6.09 -5.69
N VAL A 72 13.55 -6.41 -4.51
CA VAL A 72 14.32 -5.45 -3.69
C VAL A 72 15.64 -5.13 -4.39
N SER A 73 15.92 -3.84 -4.56
CA SER A 73 17.18 -3.38 -5.16
C SER A 73 18.33 -3.53 -4.17
N GLU A 74 19.53 -3.84 -4.67
CA GLU A 74 20.74 -3.97 -3.84
C GLU A 74 21.20 -2.61 -3.25
N ASP A 75 20.77 -1.51 -3.89
CA ASP A 75 21.17 -0.13 -3.59
C ASP A 75 20.39 0.49 -2.41
N GLY A 76 19.67 -0.31 -1.62
CA GLY A 76 18.86 0.15 -0.50
C GLY A 76 19.52 -0.10 0.86
N MET A 77 19.64 0.94 1.70
CA MET A 77 20.17 0.83 3.07
C MET A 77 19.22 0.15 4.08
N SER A 78 18.02 -0.29 3.67
CA SER A 78 17.02 -0.85 4.59
C SER A 78 17.30 -2.32 4.91
N ASN A 79 17.68 -2.63 6.16
CA ASN A 79 18.04 -3.97 6.64
C ASN A 79 16.89 -5.00 6.71
N VAL A 80 15.68 -4.67 6.27
CA VAL A 80 14.47 -5.51 6.50
C VAL A 80 14.32 -6.63 5.47
N PHE A 81 14.84 -6.45 4.26
CA PHE A 81 14.72 -7.43 3.19
C PHE A 81 16.09 -7.78 2.61
N LEU A 82 16.21 -9.00 2.09
CA LEU A 82 17.44 -9.39 1.41
C LEU A 82 17.50 -8.76 0.01
N PRO A 83 18.69 -8.35 -0.46
CA PRO A 83 18.87 -7.90 -1.84
C PRO A 83 18.41 -8.99 -2.82
N GLY A 84 17.62 -8.61 -3.83
CA GLY A 84 17.04 -9.54 -4.78
C GLY A 84 15.84 -10.35 -4.26
N GLU A 85 15.39 -10.11 -3.03
CA GLU A 85 14.19 -10.77 -2.50
C GLU A 85 12.93 -10.31 -3.25
N LEU A 86 12.07 -11.28 -3.58
CA LEU A 86 10.78 -11.02 -4.19
C LEU A 86 9.72 -10.78 -3.11
N ILE A 87 9.26 -9.55 -2.98
CA ILE A 87 8.32 -9.12 -1.95
C ILE A 87 6.98 -8.70 -2.57
N GLY A 88 5.91 -8.75 -1.78
CA GLY A 88 4.62 -8.19 -2.18
C GLY A 88 4.69 -6.66 -2.24
N LEU A 89 4.17 -6.06 -3.31
CA LEU A 89 4.12 -4.60 -3.46
C LEU A 89 3.48 -3.93 -2.24
N LEU A 90 2.31 -4.43 -1.81
CA LEU A 90 1.62 -3.94 -0.61
C LEU A 90 2.43 -4.12 0.69
N ARG A 91 3.30 -5.13 0.75
CA ARG A 91 4.18 -5.34 1.91
C ARG A 91 5.35 -4.35 1.88
N ALA A 92 5.92 -4.11 0.71
CA ALA A 92 6.97 -3.11 0.50
C ALA A 92 6.46 -1.71 0.91
N GLU A 93 5.32 -1.29 0.37
CA GLU A 93 4.71 0.01 0.67
C GLU A 93 4.41 0.19 2.16
N ARG A 94 3.84 -0.84 2.82
CA ARG A 94 3.55 -0.78 4.26
C ARG A 94 4.82 -0.70 5.11
N THR A 95 5.86 -1.43 4.71
CA THR A 95 7.12 -1.45 5.45
C THR A 95 7.86 -0.13 5.30
N GLY A 96 7.91 0.44 4.09
CA GLY A 96 8.50 1.76 3.87
C GLY A 96 7.79 2.86 4.65
N ARG A 97 6.45 2.81 4.73
CA ARG A 97 5.69 3.73 5.59
C ARG A 97 5.98 3.55 7.07
N ALA A 98 6.12 2.31 7.55
CA ALA A 98 6.36 2.02 8.96
C ALA A 98 7.78 2.42 9.42
N LEU A 99 8.74 2.41 8.50
CA LEU A 99 10.13 2.80 8.76
C LEU A 99 10.40 4.28 8.45
N GLU A 100 9.43 4.99 7.87
CA GLU A 100 9.61 6.34 7.30
C GLU A 100 10.77 6.43 6.29
N GLU A 101 11.10 5.30 5.65
CA GLU A 101 12.21 5.16 4.72
C GLU A 101 11.71 4.67 3.35
N ALA A 102 12.28 5.24 2.29
CA ALA A 102 12.02 4.81 0.93
C ALA A 102 12.72 3.47 0.65
N ILE A 103 11.95 2.40 0.51
CA ILE A 103 12.48 1.09 0.10
C ILE A 103 12.68 1.10 -1.41
N CYS A 104 13.92 1.00 -1.87
CA CYS A 104 14.25 0.90 -3.29
C CYS A 104 13.88 -0.49 -3.83
N TYR A 105 12.94 -0.56 -4.78
CA TYR A 105 12.57 -1.79 -5.46
C TYR A 105 12.41 -1.59 -6.97
N ARG A 106 12.54 -2.70 -7.71
CA ARG A 106 12.28 -2.77 -9.14
C ARG A 106 10.94 -3.46 -9.39
N ALA A 107 10.13 -2.87 -10.27
CA ALA A 107 8.91 -3.48 -10.77
C ALA A 107 9.22 -4.78 -11.53
N VAL A 108 8.51 -5.86 -11.20
CA VAL A 108 8.64 -7.16 -11.88
C VAL A 108 7.27 -7.63 -12.35
N LEU A 109 7.22 -8.08 -13.59
CA LEU A 109 6.03 -8.71 -14.17
C LEU A 109 6.13 -10.23 -14.02
N LEU A 110 5.25 -10.84 -13.23
CA LEU A 110 5.22 -12.30 -13.06
C LEU A 110 4.14 -12.93 -13.94
N GLY A 111 4.50 -13.94 -14.74
CA GLY A 111 3.51 -14.76 -15.44
C GLY A 111 2.53 -15.41 -14.47
N ILE A 112 1.30 -15.69 -14.92
CA ILE A 112 0.18 -16.16 -14.08
C ILE A 112 0.57 -17.40 -13.26
N THR A 113 1.27 -18.36 -13.86
CA THR A 113 1.76 -19.58 -13.20
C THR A 113 2.73 -19.24 -12.06
N ARG A 114 3.73 -18.36 -12.30
CA ARG A 114 4.69 -17.95 -11.27
C ARG A 114 4.06 -17.08 -10.19
N ALA A 115 3.13 -16.20 -10.55
CA ALA A 115 2.38 -15.40 -9.57
C ALA A 115 1.55 -16.30 -8.64
N SER A 116 0.93 -17.36 -9.19
CA SER A 116 0.14 -18.34 -8.43
C SER A 116 1.00 -19.22 -7.51
N LEU A 117 2.23 -19.54 -7.93
CA LEU A 117 3.19 -20.25 -7.09
C LEU A 117 3.87 -19.34 -6.05
N ASN A 118 3.87 -18.01 -6.22
CA ASN A 118 4.49 -17.08 -5.28
C ASN A 118 3.46 -16.46 -4.30
N THR A 119 2.55 -17.29 -3.80
CA THR A 119 1.56 -16.85 -2.80
C THR A 119 2.14 -16.90 -1.39
N GLN A 120 1.48 -16.24 -0.43
CA GLN A 120 1.92 -16.24 0.97
C GLN A 120 1.63 -17.58 1.67
N SER A 121 0.55 -18.25 1.25
CA SER A 121 0.14 -19.54 1.78
C SER A 121 0.78 -20.67 1.00
N PHE A 122 1.46 -21.57 1.72
CA PHE A 122 2.00 -22.76 1.09
C PHE A 122 0.90 -23.78 0.76
N ILE A 123 -0.21 -23.82 1.52
CA ILE A 123 -1.36 -24.70 1.24
C ILE A 123 -2.01 -24.30 -0.10
N SER A 124 -2.15 -23.00 -0.34
CA SER A 124 -2.59 -22.49 -1.64
C SER A 124 -1.59 -22.79 -2.76
N GLU A 125 -0.27 -22.66 -2.50
CA GLU A 125 0.80 -22.98 -3.47
C GLU A 125 0.78 -24.47 -3.87
N VAL A 126 0.74 -25.39 -2.90
CA VAL A 126 0.76 -26.85 -3.16
C VAL A 126 -0.48 -27.35 -3.92
N SER A 127 -1.61 -26.68 -3.74
CA SER A 127 -2.87 -27.02 -4.43
C SER A 127 -2.85 -26.69 -5.91
N PHE A 128 -1.91 -25.83 -6.34
CA PHE A 128 -1.78 -25.45 -7.74
C PHE A 128 -0.92 -26.46 -8.48
N GLN A 129 0.40 -26.51 -8.19
CA GLN A 129 1.38 -27.40 -8.84
C GLN A 129 2.61 -27.61 -7.94
N GLU A 130 3.54 -28.48 -8.37
CA GLU A 130 4.87 -28.68 -7.78
C GLU A 130 4.87 -29.07 -6.28
N THR A 131 3.83 -29.80 -5.84
CA THR A 131 3.53 -30.13 -4.44
C THR A 131 4.75 -30.57 -3.61
N ALA A 132 5.56 -31.51 -4.11
CA ALA A 132 6.74 -32.01 -3.40
C ALA A 132 7.78 -30.91 -3.13
N ARG A 133 8.09 -30.09 -4.13
CA ARG A 133 9.06 -28.98 -4.02
C ARG A 133 8.57 -27.93 -3.02
N VAL A 134 7.28 -27.61 -3.07
CA VAL A 134 6.67 -26.58 -2.24
C VAL A 134 6.63 -27.02 -0.77
N LEU A 135 6.20 -28.26 -0.50
CA LEU A 135 6.17 -28.81 0.86
C LEU A 135 7.57 -28.91 1.45
N ALA A 136 8.56 -29.40 0.70
CA ALA A 136 9.95 -29.46 1.16
C ALA A 136 10.48 -28.07 1.52
N LYS A 137 10.24 -27.07 0.65
CA LYS A 137 10.63 -25.67 0.91
C LYS A 137 9.93 -25.09 2.14
N ALA A 138 8.66 -25.41 2.34
CA ALA A 138 7.90 -24.95 3.50
C ALA A 138 8.41 -25.58 4.81
N ALA A 139 8.68 -26.90 4.81
CA ALA A 139 9.24 -27.63 5.94
C ALA A 139 10.64 -27.14 6.33
N LEU A 140 11.54 -26.98 5.34
CA LEU A 140 12.90 -26.47 5.57
C LEU A 140 12.91 -25.05 6.17
N ARG A 141 11.91 -24.22 5.80
CA ARG A 141 11.78 -22.85 6.32
C ARG A 141 10.91 -22.76 7.57
N GLY A 142 10.30 -23.85 8.04
CA GLY A 142 9.33 -23.84 9.13
C GLY A 142 8.14 -22.90 8.88
N ARG A 143 7.64 -22.83 7.63
CA ARG A 143 6.54 -21.91 7.28
C ARG A 143 5.24 -22.31 7.96
N ILE A 144 4.58 -21.33 8.57
CA ILE A 144 3.24 -21.47 9.18
C ILE A 144 2.20 -20.78 8.29
N ASP A 145 1.09 -21.46 8.02
CA ASP A 145 -0.04 -20.91 7.27
C ASP A 145 -1.11 -20.37 8.21
N TRP A 146 -1.57 -19.15 7.96
CA TRP A 146 -2.57 -18.47 8.79
C TRP A 146 -3.99 -18.57 8.25
N LEU A 147 -4.23 -19.34 7.18
CA LEU A 147 -5.56 -19.62 6.61
C LEU A 147 -6.33 -18.33 6.27
N LYS A 148 -5.64 -17.33 5.72
CA LYS A 148 -6.24 -16.03 5.36
C LYS A 148 -6.85 -16.06 3.96
N GLY A 149 -6.53 -17.06 3.16
CA GLY A 149 -6.97 -17.20 1.77
C GLY A 149 -8.27 -17.99 1.61
N LEU A 150 -8.82 -17.95 0.40
CA LEU A 150 -10.01 -18.73 0.06
C LEU A 150 -9.69 -20.24 -0.01
N LYS A 151 -8.64 -20.60 -0.75
CA LYS A 151 -8.30 -22.01 -1.02
C LYS A 151 -7.94 -22.78 0.24
N GLU A 152 -7.11 -22.21 1.11
CA GLU A 152 -6.74 -22.82 2.39
C GLU A 152 -7.96 -23.23 3.22
N ASN A 153 -8.94 -22.32 3.34
CA ASN A 153 -10.16 -22.58 4.10
C ASN A 153 -11.01 -23.66 3.45
N VAL A 154 -11.13 -23.67 2.12
CA VAL A 154 -11.87 -24.72 1.40
C VAL A 154 -11.22 -26.09 1.62
N VAL A 155 -9.90 -26.21 1.50
CA VAL A 155 -9.18 -27.48 1.64
C VAL A 155 -9.35 -28.08 3.04
N LEU A 156 -9.40 -27.23 4.07
CA LEU A 156 -9.57 -27.66 5.46
C LEU A 156 -11.06 -27.78 5.89
N GLY A 157 -12.01 -27.47 5.01
CA GLY A 157 -13.45 -27.48 5.33
C GLY A 157 -13.91 -26.33 6.23
N GLY A 158 -13.14 -25.25 6.32
CA GLY A 158 -13.46 -24.03 7.07
C GLY A 158 -14.33 -23.04 6.28
N MET A 159 -14.94 -22.10 6.99
CA MET A 159 -15.72 -21.01 6.36
C MET A 159 -14.78 -20.05 5.60
N ILE A 160 -15.05 -19.82 4.32
CA ILE A 160 -14.22 -18.95 3.49
C ILE A 160 -14.35 -17.46 3.87
N PRO A 161 -13.28 -16.65 3.76
CA PRO A 161 -13.32 -15.21 4.03
C PRO A 161 -13.93 -14.41 2.86
N ALA A 162 -15.09 -14.84 2.35
CA ALA A 162 -15.86 -14.16 1.32
C ALA A 162 -17.37 -14.41 1.50
N GLY A 163 -18.20 -13.52 0.95
CA GLY A 163 -19.66 -13.62 1.07
C GLY A 163 -20.11 -13.61 2.54
N THR A 164 -20.93 -14.59 2.93
CA THR A 164 -21.44 -14.76 4.30
C THR A 164 -20.35 -15.05 5.33
N GLY A 165 -19.21 -15.59 4.90
CA GLY A 165 -18.07 -15.86 5.78
C GLY A 165 -17.17 -14.64 6.00
N PHE A 166 -17.36 -13.57 5.24
CA PHE A 166 -16.64 -12.32 5.46
C PHE A 166 -17.21 -11.59 6.67
N LYS A 167 -16.60 -11.79 7.83
CA LYS A 167 -16.88 -11.03 9.07
C LYS A 167 -16.33 -9.60 9.01
N GLY A 168 -16.31 -8.99 7.83
CA GLY A 168 -15.75 -7.66 7.61
C GLY A 168 -16.48 -6.66 8.47
N LEU A 169 -15.75 -6.12 9.46
CA LEU A 169 -16.12 -4.96 10.26
C LEU A 169 -17.63 -4.94 10.51
N VAL A 170 -18.17 -6.01 11.12
CA VAL A 170 -19.36 -5.84 11.94
C VAL A 170 -19.00 -4.62 12.76
N HIS A 171 -19.69 -3.49 12.50
CA HIS A 171 -19.66 -2.36 13.39
C HIS A 171 -19.68 -3.03 14.75
N ARG A 172 -18.57 -2.96 15.49
CA ARG A 172 -18.65 -3.20 16.91
C ARG A 172 -19.55 -2.05 17.30
N SER A 173 -20.87 -2.28 17.21
CA SER A 173 -21.85 -1.45 17.85
C SER A 173 -21.23 -1.39 19.22
N ARG A 174 -20.80 -0.18 19.58
CA ARG A 174 -20.35 0.06 20.92
C ARG A 174 -21.61 -0.30 21.70
N GLN A 175 -21.71 -1.54 22.17
CA GLN A 175 -22.53 -1.87 23.32
C GLN A 175 -21.90 -1.01 24.40
N HIS A 176 -22.35 0.24 24.44
CA HIS A 176 -22.25 1.08 25.60
C HIS A 176 -23.01 0.26 26.63
N ASN A 177 -22.28 -0.46 27.46
CA ASN A 177 -22.76 -0.67 28.80
C ASN A 177 -23.10 0.73 29.31
N ASN A 178 -24.37 0.94 29.60
CA ASN A 178 -24.96 2.22 29.98
C ASN A 178 -24.14 2.87 31.09
N ILE A 179 -23.22 3.76 30.72
CA ILE A 179 -22.77 4.84 31.57
C ILE A 179 -23.29 6.09 30.88
N LEU A 180 -24.33 6.64 31.51
CA LEU A 180 -25.02 7.88 31.18
C LEU A 180 -23.99 9.00 30.95
N LEU A 181 -23.90 9.48 29.72
CA LEU A 181 -23.29 10.77 29.38
C LEU A 181 -24.20 11.45 28.36
N GLU A 182 -25.11 12.27 28.88
CA GLU A 182 -25.83 13.27 28.12
C GLU A 182 -24.84 14.26 27.52
N THR A 183 -24.82 14.44 26.19
CA THR A 183 -24.87 15.80 25.60
C THR A 183 -25.18 15.81 24.10
N LYS A 184 -26.32 16.44 23.78
CA LYS A 184 -26.70 17.23 22.60
C LYS A 184 -26.44 16.69 21.18
N LYS A 185 -27.55 16.25 20.56
CA LYS A 185 -27.83 16.28 19.11
C LYS A 185 -27.51 17.65 18.49
N LYS A 186 -26.71 17.66 17.42
CA LYS A 186 -26.90 18.58 16.30
C LYS A 186 -26.97 17.77 15.01
N ASN A 187 -28.10 17.93 14.33
CA ASN A 187 -28.39 17.33 13.03
C ASN A 187 -27.54 18.02 11.97
N PHE A 188 -26.82 17.24 11.15
CA PHE A 188 -26.33 17.71 9.85
C PHE A 188 -26.29 16.53 8.88
N PHE A 189 -27.48 16.07 8.48
CA PHE A 189 -27.63 15.19 7.33
C PHE A 189 -27.61 16.03 6.06
N GLY A 190 -26.75 15.67 5.12
CA GLY A 190 -26.80 16.17 3.75
C GLY A 190 -25.50 15.93 3.01
N GLY A 191 -25.43 14.85 2.20
CA GLY A 191 -24.30 14.66 1.30
C GLY A 191 -24.23 13.26 0.70
N GLU A 192 -24.50 13.19 -0.60
CA GLU A 192 -24.55 12.02 -1.46
C GLU A 192 -23.33 11.09 -1.42
N MET A 193 -23.63 9.84 -1.78
CA MET A 193 -22.73 8.71 -2.04
C MET A 193 -21.60 9.11 -3.00
N ARG A 194 -20.35 9.18 -2.50
CA ARG A 194 -19.16 9.43 -3.32
C ARG A 194 -18.38 8.14 -3.57
N ASP A 195 -17.96 8.03 -4.82
CA ASP A 195 -17.29 6.90 -5.45
C ASP A 195 -16.10 6.31 -4.68
N ILE A 196 -15.96 4.98 -4.80
CA ILE A 196 -14.92 4.11 -4.20
C ILE A 196 -13.49 4.44 -4.71
N PHE A 197 -13.32 5.51 -5.51
CA PHE A 197 -12.02 5.97 -6.02
C PHE A 197 -11.37 7.10 -5.20
N PHE A 198 -11.99 7.58 -4.12
CA PHE A 198 -11.47 8.76 -3.39
C PHE A 198 -10.35 8.52 -2.37
N HIS A 199 -9.91 7.29 -2.12
CA HIS A 199 -8.82 7.04 -1.16
C HIS A 199 -7.41 7.45 -1.67
N HIS A 200 -7.29 7.97 -2.89
CA HIS A 200 -6.01 8.47 -3.41
C HIS A 200 -5.86 10.00 -3.41
N ARG A 201 -6.93 10.77 -3.14
CA ARG A 201 -6.84 12.24 -3.22
C ARG A 201 -6.73 12.95 -1.88
N GLU A 202 -7.34 12.43 -0.82
CA GLU A 202 -7.28 13.06 0.52
C GLU A 202 -5.99 12.79 1.29
N LEU A 203 -5.18 11.80 0.87
CA LEU A 203 -3.88 11.50 1.52
C LEU A 203 -2.75 12.44 1.08
N PHE A 204 -2.96 13.27 0.06
CA PHE A 204 -1.98 14.28 -0.37
C PHE A 204 -2.05 15.55 0.50
N ASP A 205 -3.24 15.90 1.02
CA ASP A 205 -3.43 17.14 1.79
C ASP A 205 -2.93 17.03 3.24
N SER A 206 -2.96 15.84 3.85
CA SER A 206 -2.48 15.66 5.23
C SER A 206 -0.96 15.80 5.39
N CYS A 207 -0.19 15.61 4.32
CA CYS A 207 1.26 15.76 4.34
C CYS A 207 1.70 17.24 4.18
N ILE A 208 0.82 18.09 3.64
CA ILE A 208 1.10 19.53 3.48
C ILE A 208 0.66 20.31 4.73
N SER A 209 -0.45 19.94 5.37
CA SER A 209 -0.98 20.70 6.53
C SER A 209 -0.11 20.65 7.77
N ASN A 210 0.61 19.54 7.99
CA ASN A 210 1.37 19.34 9.23
C ASN A 210 2.74 20.03 9.24
N ASN A 211 3.18 20.58 8.11
CA ASN A 211 4.45 21.30 8.00
C ASN A 211 4.32 22.83 8.07
N LEU A 212 3.09 23.36 8.26
CA LEU A 212 2.85 24.82 8.26
C LEU A 212 2.34 25.38 9.59
N HIS A 213 2.08 24.54 10.59
CA HIS A 213 1.70 24.96 11.95
C HIS A 213 2.76 24.54 12.96
N ASP A 214 3.97 25.09 12.85
CA ASP A 214 4.92 25.10 13.99
C ASP A 214 5.95 26.22 13.85
N THR A 215 5.51 27.46 13.63
CA THR A 215 6.26 28.66 14.07
C THR A 215 5.33 29.88 14.23
N SER A 216 4.36 29.81 15.14
CA SER A 216 3.65 31.02 15.60
C SER A 216 3.38 30.93 17.10
N GLY A 217 4.43 31.21 17.89
CA GLY A 217 4.38 31.15 19.35
C GLY A 217 5.53 31.87 20.02
N ARG A 218 5.88 33.08 19.55
CA ARG A 218 6.61 34.07 20.38
C ARG A 218 5.65 35.21 20.67
N SER A 219 4.89 35.07 21.75
CA SER A 219 4.06 36.12 22.33
C SER A 219 4.97 37.19 22.93
N PHE A 220 5.07 38.34 22.26
CA PHE A 220 5.43 39.60 22.90
C PHE A 220 4.19 40.13 23.64
N ILE A 221 4.27 40.19 24.96
CA ILE A 221 3.46 40.97 25.89
C ILE A 221 4.51 41.57 26.83
N GLY A 222 4.58 42.84 27.18
CA GLY A 222 3.79 44.04 26.98
C GLY A 222 4.47 45.07 27.90
N ILE A 223 4.66 46.29 27.40
CA ILE A 223 5.27 47.40 28.14
C ILE A 223 4.28 47.82 29.24
N GLU A 224 4.66 47.65 30.52
CA GLU A 224 4.00 48.31 31.64
C GLU A 224 4.61 49.70 31.84
N PHE A 225 3.78 50.72 31.67
CA PHE A 225 4.00 52.03 32.27
C PHE A 225 3.74 51.93 33.77
N ASN A 226 4.64 52.45 34.59
CA ASN A 226 4.31 52.79 35.97
C ASN A 226 4.85 54.20 36.27
N ASP A 227 3.96 55.05 36.74
CA ASP A 227 4.22 56.41 37.21
C ASP A 227 4.97 56.36 38.56
N SER A 228 5.98 57.24 38.67
CA SER A 228 6.63 57.84 39.87
C SER A 228 8.16 57.77 39.81
#